data_AF-A0A970YZE8-F1
#
_entry.id   AF-A0A970YZE8-F1
#
_cell.length_a   1.000
_cell.length_b   1.000
_cell.length_c   1.000
_cell.angle_alpha   90.00
_cell.angle_beta   90.00
_cell.angle_gamma   90.00
#
_symmetry.space_group_name_H-M   'P 1'
#
loop_
_entity.id
_entity.type
_entity.pdbx_description
1 polymer ?
#
loop_
_entity_poly.entity_id
_entity_poly.type
_entity_poly.pdbx_seq_one_letter_code
_entity_poly.pdbx_strand_id
1 'polypeptide(L)'
;MMFLGAADVATCLSGLDPVAEVRHAFALRAAGRTVLPMEYGLRWTTPSGARARSLGLPALLDGAEPTAGVKIINAGYANVASGLPRASGLVLLFDPETARVRCLMDAARISAVRTAAVSGLAEELLRGSRPAGRLTVVGAGPLAAAHLSVLLPRLPGLRRVDVLDLDPARARALAGRFAADPVTAGITVEGGPVSMDAVAAGDIVVTVTTTETPYLERDDVRPGALVVNVSLDDVGHSLMLGADVLVVDDWGLVADDQHRLLGRLHREGLVTGPHDPPVDGARRVDAELADLVAGTAPGRRHDGEIVVVNPFGMAIGDLALAAAVEHRAAELGLGVALPDPDDPGW
;
A
#
# COMPACT_ATOMS: atom_id res chain seq x y z
N MET A 1 16.94 19.02 -14.90
CA MET A 1 16.34 18.04 -13.98
C MET A 1 15.72 18.77 -12.80
N MET A 2 14.58 18.31 -12.27
CA MET A 2 13.91 18.93 -11.11
C MET A 2 14.04 18.07 -9.85
N PHE A 3 14.14 18.71 -8.68
CA PHE A 3 14.02 18.06 -7.38
C PHE A 3 12.78 18.55 -6.64
N LEU A 4 11.96 17.62 -6.15
CA LEU A 4 10.81 17.88 -5.29
C LEU A 4 11.07 17.33 -3.89
N GLY A 5 11.21 18.23 -2.93
CA GLY A 5 11.39 17.86 -1.53
C GLY A 5 10.10 17.32 -0.90
N ALA A 6 10.19 16.78 0.31
CA ALA A 6 9.03 16.22 1.02
C ALA A 6 7.87 17.23 1.20
N ALA A 7 8.18 18.53 1.33
CA ALA A 7 7.17 19.59 1.44
C ALA A 7 6.45 19.86 0.10
N ASP A 8 7.20 19.87 -1.01
CA ASP A 8 6.63 20.04 -2.36
C ASP A 8 5.71 18.86 -2.68
N VAL A 9 6.19 17.64 -2.44
CA VAL A 9 5.44 16.39 -2.62
C VAL A 9 4.17 16.40 -1.77
N ALA A 10 4.26 16.76 -0.49
CA ALA A 10 3.09 16.83 0.39
C ALA A 10 2.04 17.86 -0.09
N THR A 11 2.50 19.01 -0.59
CA THR A 11 1.62 20.05 -1.14
C THR A 11 0.90 19.55 -2.38
N CYS A 12 1.62 18.93 -3.32
CA CYS A 12 1.04 18.38 -4.54
C CYS A 12 0.00 17.29 -4.22
N LEU A 13 0.35 16.34 -3.35
CA LEU A 13 -0.54 15.24 -2.95
C LEU A 13 -1.85 15.70 -2.31
N SER A 14 -1.89 16.86 -1.67
CA SER A 14 -3.12 17.39 -1.06
C SER A 14 -4.22 17.74 -2.06
N GLY A 15 -3.84 17.98 -3.32
CA GLY A 15 -4.77 18.30 -4.42
C GLY A 15 -5.04 17.14 -5.38
N LEU A 16 -4.49 15.95 -5.09
CA LEU A 16 -4.61 14.77 -5.96
C LEU A 16 -5.60 13.75 -5.37
N ASP A 17 -6.21 12.95 -6.25
CA ASP A 17 -6.91 11.73 -5.88
C ASP A 17 -5.95 10.54 -6.06
N PRO A 18 -5.27 10.07 -5.01
CA PRO A 18 -4.30 9.00 -5.16
C PRO A 18 -4.95 7.65 -5.51
N VAL A 19 -6.22 7.43 -5.18
CA VAL A 19 -6.95 6.21 -5.54
C VAL A 19 -7.23 6.19 -7.04
N ALA A 20 -7.56 7.35 -7.64
CA ALA A 20 -7.71 7.48 -9.08
C ALA A 20 -6.39 7.19 -9.83
N GLU A 21 -5.26 7.74 -9.34
CA GLU A 21 -3.95 7.49 -9.95
C GLU A 21 -3.54 6.01 -9.88
N VAL A 22 -3.76 5.37 -8.73
CA VAL A 22 -3.50 3.94 -8.56
C VAL A 22 -4.45 3.10 -9.42
N ARG A 23 -5.74 3.45 -9.50
CA ARG A 23 -6.71 2.80 -10.39
C ARG A 23 -6.26 2.87 -11.85
N HIS A 24 -5.75 4.02 -12.30
CA HIS A 24 -5.22 4.18 -13.64
C HIS A 24 -4.03 3.23 -13.89
N ALA A 25 -3.08 3.14 -12.96
CA ALA A 25 -1.97 2.19 -13.06
C ALA A 25 -2.43 0.73 -13.16
N PHE A 26 -3.42 0.32 -12.36
CA PHE A 26 -3.98 -1.03 -12.43
C PHE A 26 -4.75 -1.29 -13.73
N ALA A 27 -5.42 -0.28 -14.30
CA ALA A 27 -6.05 -0.40 -15.61
C ALA A 27 -5.01 -0.63 -16.72
N LEU A 28 -3.87 0.08 -16.67
CA LEU A 28 -2.76 -0.17 -17.59
C LEU A 28 -2.16 -1.57 -17.38
N ARG A 29 -2.02 -2.02 -16.12
CA ARG A 29 -1.54 -3.37 -15.79
C ARG A 29 -2.45 -4.43 -16.40
N ALA A 30 -3.76 -4.31 -16.22
CA ALA A 30 -4.73 -5.25 -16.77
C ALA A 30 -4.71 -5.27 -18.31
N ALA A 31 -4.41 -4.14 -18.95
CA ALA A 31 -4.24 -4.04 -20.40
C ALA A 31 -2.87 -4.54 -20.91
N GLY A 32 -1.98 -5.03 -20.04
CA GLY A 32 -0.63 -5.45 -20.41
C GLY A 32 0.29 -4.28 -20.80
N ARG A 33 -0.07 -3.05 -20.42
CA ARG A 33 0.67 -1.80 -20.75
C ARG A 33 1.55 -1.33 -19.60
N THR A 34 2.11 -2.27 -18.85
CA THR A 34 3.12 -1.98 -17.83
C THR A 34 4.28 -2.94 -17.92
N VAL A 35 5.46 -2.47 -17.55
CA VAL A 35 6.64 -3.32 -17.32
C VAL A 35 6.96 -3.26 -15.84
N LEU A 36 7.02 -4.42 -15.19
CA LEU A 36 7.35 -4.57 -13.79
C LEU A 36 8.51 -5.57 -13.65
N PRO A 37 9.77 -5.13 -13.78
CA PRO A 37 10.92 -5.97 -13.55
C PRO A 37 11.01 -6.40 -12.08
N MET A 38 11.81 -7.44 -11.80
CA MET A 38 12.07 -7.87 -10.42
C MET A 38 12.64 -6.73 -9.57
N GLU A 39 12.11 -6.60 -8.36
CA GLU A 39 12.65 -5.70 -7.35
C GLU A 39 14.03 -6.19 -6.89
N TYR A 40 14.99 -5.28 -6.74
CA TYR A 40 16.28 -5.64 -6.12
C TYR A 40 16.32 -5.18 -4.67
N GLY A 41 16.86 -6.04 -3.80
CA GLY A 41 16.95 -5.78 -2.36
C GLY A 41 18.37 -5.91 -1.83
N LEU A 42 18.96 -4.80 -1.40
CA LEU A 42 20.21 -4.78 -0.64
C LEU A 42 19.89 -4.84 0.86
N ARG A 43 20.52 -5.76 1.59
CA ARG A 43 20.38 -5.89 3.05
C ARG A 43 21.75 -5.76 3.69
N TRP A 44 21.82 -5.04 4.81
CA TRP A 44 23.06 -4.90 5.57
C TRP A 44 22.78 -4.74 7.07
N THR A 45 23.83 -4.91 7.86
CA THR A 45 23.85 -4.58 9.28
C THR A 45 24.54 -3.24 9.45
N THR A 46 23.91 -2.30 10.15
CA THR A 46 24.52 -1.00 10.44
C THR A 46 25.73 -1.16 11.38
N PRO A 47 26.62 -0.16 11.48
CA PRO A 47 27.72 -0.20 12.46
C PRO A 47 27.25 -0.42 13.91
N SER A 48 26.02 -0.03 14.24
CA SER A 48 25.39 -0.23 15.55
C SER A 48 24.73 -1.61 15.73
N GLY A 49 24.87 -2.53 14.76
CA GLY A 49 24.29 -3.88 14.82
C GLY A 49 22.82 -3.97 14.41
N ALA A 50 22.19 -2.90 13.91
CA ALA A 50 20.79 -2.92 13.52
C ALA A 50 20.60 -3.40 12.08
N ARG A 51 19.46 -4.03 11.79
CA ARG A 51 19.08 -4.41 10.42
C ARG A 51 18.76 -3.16 9.59
N ALA A 52 19.21 -3.14 8.35
CA ALA A 52 18.84 -2.15 7.37
C ALA A 52 18.70 -2.78 5.97
N ARG A 53 17.88 -2.15 5.13
CA ARG A 53 17.69 -2.56 3.75
C ARG A 53 17.44 -1.39 2.81
N SER A 54 17.66 -1.62 1.53
CA SER A 54 17.30 -0.75 0.41
C SER A 54 16.59 -1.60 -0.64
N LEU A 55 15.46 -1.13 -1.12
CA LEU A 55 14.75 -1.73 -2.24
C LEU A 55 14.79 -0.77 -3.42
N GLY A 56 15.08 -1.30 -4.61
CA GLY A 56 14.86 -0.60 -5.87
C GLY A 56 13.75 -1.26 -6.66
N LEU A 57 12.77 -0.44 -7.02
CA LEU A 57 11.52 -0.84 -7.63
C LEU A 57 11.37 -0.11 -8.98
N PRO A 58 11.96 -0.62 -10.07
CA PRO A 58 11.79 -0.04 -11.39
C PRO A 58 10.41 -0.39 -11.96
N ALA A 59 9.86 0.49 -12.80
CA ALA A 59 8.68 0.19 -13.59
C ALA A 59 8.58 1.08 -14.83
N LEU A 60 7.67 0.68 -15.72
CA LEU A 60 7.18 1.50 -16.81
C LEU A 60 5.66 1.44 -16.85
N LEU A 61 5.02 2.60 -16.99
CA LEU A 61 3.63 2.77 -17.33
C LEU A 61 3.56 3.25 -18.78
N ASP A 62 3.05 2.42 -19.68
CA ASP A 62 2.79 2.81 -21.06
C ASP A 62 1.35 3.35 -21.14
N GLY A 63 1.18 4.64 -20.83
CA GLY A 63 -0.13 5.31 -20.77
C GLY A 63 -0.38 6.23 -21.97
N ALA A 64 -1.20 7.26 -21.77
CA ALA A 64 -1.23 8.42 -22.66
C ALA A 64 0.04 9.28 -22.50
N GLU A 65 0.54 9.34 -21.27
CA GLU A 65 1.84 9.93 -20.91
C GLU A 65 2.74 8.81 -20.37
N PRO A 66 3.61 8.22 -21.21
CA PRO A 66 4.51 7.16 -20.77
C PRO A 66 5.41 7.63 -19.64
N THR A 67 5.47 6.82 -18.57
CA THR A 67 6.27 7.13 -17.38
C THR A 67 7.16 5.93 -17.07
N ALA A 68 8.48 6.12 -17.19
CA ALA A 68 9.48 5.18 -16.74
C ALA A 68 10.20 5.73 -15.51
N GLY A 69 10.62 4.86 -14.60
CA GLY A 69 11.30 5.32 -13.40
C GLY A 69 11.67 4.21 -12.45
N VAL A 70 12.24 4.62 -11.32
CA VAL A 70 12.60 3.72 -10.21
C VAL A 70 12.35 4.41 -8.89
N LYS A 71 11.72 3.70 -7.95
CA LYS A 71 11.75 4.09 -6.54
C LYS A 71 12.88 3.36 -5.84
N ILE A 72 13.75 4.12 -5.17
CA ILE A 72 14.76 3.58 -4.25
C ILE A 72 14.34 3.96 -2.84
N ILE A 73 14.03 2.96 -2.00
CA ILE A 73 13.56 3.20 -0.64
C ILE A 73 14.31 2.35 0.39
N ASN A 74 14.90 3.04 1.35
CA ASN A 74 15.63 2.46 2.46
C ASN A 74 14.71 2.25 3.65
N ALA A 75 15.03 1.25 4.47
CA ALA A 75 14.43 1.07 5.79
C ALA A 75 15.51 0.79 6.84
N GLY A 76 15.63 1.70 7.81
CA GLY A 76 16.47 1.52 9.01
C GLY A 76 15.60 1.13 10.19
N TYR A 77 15.75 -0.11 10.69
CA TYR A 77 14.83 -0.64 11.70
C TYR A 77 14.99 0.02 13.07
N ALA A 78 16.20 0.51 13.38
CA ALA A 78 16.49 1.23 14.63
C ALA A 78 16.13 2.73 14.59
N ASN A 79 15.83 3.29 13.41
CA ASN A 79 15.63 4.74 13.24
C ASN A 79 14.55 5.31 14.15
N VAL A 80 13.44 4.57 14.32
CA VAL A 80 12.30 5.01 15.13
C VAL A 80 12.70 5.26 16.58
N ALA A 81 13.57 4.40 17.14
CA ALA A 81 14.09 4.57 18.50
C ALA A 81 15.00 5.80 18.65
N SER A 82 15.54 6.30 17.54
CA SER A 82 16.38 7.50 17.47
C SER A 82 15.63 8.75 16.99
N GLY A 83 14.29 8.70 16.91
CA GLY A 83 13.48 9.83 16.45
C GLY A 83 13.54 10.09 14.94
N LEU A 84 14.11 9.17 14.16
CA LEU A 84 14.20 9.26 12.70
C LEU A 84 13.10 8.43 12.02
N PRO A 85 12.62 8.84 10.84
CA PRO A 85 11.73 8.00 10.03
C PRO A 85 12.37 6.65 9.71
N ARG A 86 11.57 5.58 9.82
CA ARG A 86 12.00 4.22 9.45
C ARG A 86 12.38 4.15 7.97
N ALA A 87 11.57 4.75 7.11
CA ALA A 87 11.74 4.73 5.66
C ALA A 87 12.22 6.09 5.15
N SER A 88 13.11 6.06 4.16
CA SER A 88 13.63 7.25 3.46
C SER A 88 14.07 6.83 2.06
N GLY A 89 13.83 7.65 1.04
CA GLY A 89 14.12 7.26 -0.33
C GLY A 89 13.79 8.34 -1.35
N LEU A 90 14.07 8.03 -2.62
CA LEU A 90 13.78 8.88 -3.76
C LEU A 90 13.04 8.10 -4.84
N VAL A 91 12.12 8.77 -5.53
CA VAL A 91 11.60 8.34 -6.83
C VAL A 91 12.34 9.13 -7.90
N LEU A 92 12.86 8.41 -8.90
CA LEU A 92 13.44 8.99 -10.10
C LEU A 92 12.48 8.72 -11.24
N LEU A 93 12.13 9.78 -11.98
CA LEU A 93 11.39 9.69 -13.22
C LEU A 93 12.33 9.92 -14.39
N PHE A 94 12.15 9.12 -15.43
CA PHE A 94 12.95 9.15 -16.64
C PHE A 94 12.12 9.71 -17.78
N ASP A 95 12.78 10.45 -18.65
CA ASP A 95 12.24 10.80 -19.95
C ASP A 95 12.15 9.53 -20.82
N PRO A 96 10.95 9.16 -21.33
CA PRO A 96 10.76 7.90 -22.03
C PRO A 96 11.44 7.84 -23.41
N GLU A 97 11.83 8.98 -23.99
CA GLU A 97 12.48 9.05 -25.30
C GLU A 97 14.01 9.01 -25.18
N THR A 98 14.56 9.78 -24.24
CA THR A 98 16.00 9.98 -24.08
C THR A 98 16.63 9.15 -22.96
N ALA A 99 15.79 8.50 -22.14
CA ALA A 99 16.19 7.79 -20.92
C ALA A 99 16.89 8.65 -19.86
N ARG A 100 16.92 9.98 -20.04
CA ARG A 100 17.53 10.90 -19.07
C ARG A 100 16.68 11.03 -17.82
N VAL A 101 17.33 11.31 -16.69
CA VAL A 101 16.60 11.60 -15.44
C VAL A 101 15.96 12.99 -15.54
N ARG A 102 14.63 13.04 -15.51
CA ARG A 102 13.89 14.30 -15.61
C ARG A 102 13.53 14.89 -14.24
N CYS A 103 13.20 14.02 -13.28
CA CYS A 103 12.79 14.45 -11.94
C CYS A 103 13.26 13.49 -10.84
N LEU A 104 13.62 14.04 -9.69
CA LEU A 104 13.82 13.34 -8.42
C LEU A 104 12.84 13.88 -7.39
N MET A 105 12.28 13.00 -6.56
CA MET A 105 11.35 13.44 -5.51
C MET A 105 11.40 12.54 -4.27
N ASP A 106 10.98 13.07 -3.12
CA ASP A 106 10.81 12.29 -1.88
C ASP A 106 9.92 11.06 -2.10
N ALA A 107 10.44 9.87 -1.81
CA ALA A 107 9.69 8.63 -1.95
C ALA A 107 8.88 8.26 -0.71
N ALA A 108 9.23 8.77 0.48
CA ALA A 108 8.63 8.29 1.72
C ALA A 108 7.13 8.62 1.76
N ARG A 109 6.75 9.85 1.38
CA ARG A 109 5.34 10.24 1.35
C ARG A 109 4.58 9.58 0.20
N ILE A 110 5.18 9.52 -1.01
CA ILE A 110 4.60 8.84 -2.17
C ILE A 110 4.32 7.38 -1.83
N SER A 111 5.32 6.66 -1.30
CA SER A 111 5.18 5.25 -0.94
C SER A 111 4.10 5.05 0.12
N ALA A 112 3.94 5.95 1.09
CA ALA A 112 2.89 5.83 2.09
C ALA A 112 1.49 6.07 1.49
N VAL A 113 1.33 7.12 0.68
CA VAL A 113 0.04 7.50 0.08
C VAL A 113 -0.40 6.50 -0.98
N ARG A 114 0.49 6.07 -1.88
CA ARG A 114 0.14 5.04 -2.88
C ARG A 114 -0.24 3.71 -2.23
N THR A 115 0.40 3.34 -1.11
CA THR A 115 0.04 2.13 -0.37
C THR A 115 -1.38 2.24 0.20
N ALA A 116 -1.70 3.38 0.81
CA ALA A 116 -3.05 3.67 1.28
C ALA A 116 -4.08 3.72 0.14
N ALA A 117 -3.68 4.21 -1.03
CA ALA A 117 -4.53 4.25 -2.21
C ALA A 117 -4.83 2.87 -2.81
N VAL A 118 -3.88 1.92 -2.75
CA VAL A 118 -4.17 0.50 -3.06
C VAL A 118 -5.26 -0.04 -2.13
N SER A 119 -5.17 0.25 -0.83
CA SER A 119 -6.21 -0.15 0.14
C SER A 119 -7.56 0.52 -0.13
N GLY A 120 -7.56 1.80 -0.53
CA GLY A 120 -8.77 2.51 -0.94
C GLY A 120 -9.40 1.95 -2.22
N LEU A 121 -8.57 1.63 -3.22
CA LEU A 121 -9.03 0.97 -4.45
C LEU A 121 -9.63 -0.41 -4.14
N ALA A 122 -8.96 -1.18 -3.28
CA ALA A 122 -9.45 -2.48 -2.85
C ALA A 122 -10.79 -2.38 -2.14
N GLU A 123 -10.98 -1.38 -1.27
CA GLU A 123 -12.29 -1.08 -0.67
C GLU A 123 -13.35 -0.78 -1.74
N GLU A 124 -13.06 0.09 -2.71
CA GLU A 124 -14.03 0.46 -3.74
C GLU A 124 -14.47 -0.73 -4.62
N LEU A 125 -13.56 -1.66 -4.89
CA LEU A 125 -13.78 -2.84 -5.74
C LEU A 125 -14.41 -4.02 -4.99
N LEU A 126 -14.13 -4.14 -3.69
CA LEU A 126 -14.49 -5.32 -2.89
C LEU A 126 -15.51 -5.00 -1.79
N ARG A 127 -15.95 -3.75 -1.69
CA ARG A 127 -17.12 -3.40 -0.87
C ARG A 127 -18.34 -4.15 -1.36
N GLY A 128 -19.09 -4.69 -0.41
CA GLY A 128 -20.39 -5.27 -0.70
C GLY A 128 -21.44 -4.19 -0.94
N SER A 129 -22.70 -4.58 -0.90
CA SER A 129 -23.82 -3.65 -0.97
C SER A 129 -24.00 -2.83 0.31
N ARG A 130 -23.47 -3.34 1.44
CA ARG A 130 -23.54 -2.69 2.75
C ARG A 130 -22.39 -1.69 2.96
N PRO A 131 -22.67 -0.41 3.26
CA PRO A 131 -21.65 0.55 3.67
C PRO A 131 -20.93 0.10 4.95
N ALA A 132 -19.61 0.26 5.00
CA ALA A 132 -18.83 0.02 6.21
C ALA A 132 -19.14 1.07 7.28
N GLY A 133 -19.51 0.62 8.48
CA GLY A 133 -19.76 1.47 9.65
C GLY A 133 -18.56 1.60 10.58
N ARG A 134 -17.62 0.64 10.54
CA ARG A 134 -16.45 0.59 11.41
C ARG A 134 -15.15 0.24 10.67
N LEU A 135 -14.15 1.09 10.83
CA LEU A 135 -12.78 0.90 10.35
C LEU A 135 -11.86 0.61 11.54
N THR A 136 -11.11 -0.48 11.49
CA THR A 136 -10.08 -0.82 12.49
C THR A 136 -8.71 -0.78 11.82
N VAL A 137 -7.81 0.06 12.32
CA VAL A 137 -6.42 0.17 11.83
C VAL A 137 -5.49 -0.35 12.91
N VAL A 138 -4.73 -1.41 12.61
CA VAL A 138 -3.74 -1.99 13.53
C VAL A 138 -2.33 -1.55 13.13
N GLY A 139 -1.65 -0.89 14.06
CA GLY A 139 -0.46 -0.08 13.86
C GLY A 139 -0.81 1.42 13.79
N ALA A 140 -0.02 2.26 14.47
CA ALA A 140 -0.21 3.72 14.53
C ALA A 140 0.99 4.50 13.96
N GLY A 141 1.66 3.93 12.96
CA GLY A 141 2.80 4.55 12.26
C GLY A 141 2.40 5.46 11.09
N PRO A 142 3.39 5.91 10.28
CA PRO A 142 3.13 6.75 9.11
C PRO A 142 2.16 6.15 8.08
N LEU A 143 2.15 4.83 7.91
CA LEU A 143 1.19 4.17 7.02
C LEU A 143 -0.24 4.28 7.56
N ALA A 144 -0.46 4.16 8.87
CA ALA A 144 -1.79 4.34 9.45
C ALA A 144 -2.32 5.76 9.20
N ALA A 145 -1.47 6.77 9.37
CA ALA A 145 -1.82 8.15 9.05
C ALA A 145 -2.20 8.33 7.57
N ALA A 146 -1.45 7.70 6.65
CA ALA A 146 -1.76 7.74 5.22
C ALA A 146 -3.09 7.03 4.90
N HIS A 147 -3.35 5.86 5.49
CA HIS A 147 -4.59 5.12 5.32
C HIS A 147 -5.81 5.89 5.82
N LEU A 148 -5.72 6.50 7.01
CA LEU A 148 -6.79 7.36 7.51
C LEU A 148 -7.05 8.54 6.57
N SER A 149 -5.98 9.20 6.08
CA SER A 149 -6.13 10.33 5.15
C SER A 149 -6.81 9.96 3.83
N VAL A 150 -6.56 8.75 3.32
CA VAL A 150 -7.14 8.28 2.04
C VAL A 150 -8.54 7.70 2.22
N LEU A 151 -8.77 6.91 3.28
CA LEU A 151 -9.99 6.15 3.48
C LEU A 151 -11.13 6.99 4.07
N LEU A 152 -10.85 7.88 5.02
CA LEU A 152 -11.91 8.64 5.71
C LEU A 152 -12.83 9.43 4.74
N PRO A 153 -12.31 10.15 3.72
CA PRO A 153 -13.16 10.83 2.75
C PRO A 153 -14.00 9.89 1.86
N ARG A 154 -13.70 8.58 1.83
CA ARG A 154 -14.28 7.59 0.90
C ARG A 154 -15.32 6.68 1.53
N LEU A 155 -15.51 6.79 2.84
CA LEU A 155 -16.38 5.92 3.62
C LEU A 155 -17.58 6.69 4.20
N PRO A 156 -18.60 7.05 3.40
CA PRO A 156 -19.73 7.85 3.87
C PRO A 156 -20.59 7.15 4.95
N GLY A 157 -20.53 5.81 5.00
CA GLY A 157 -21.21 5.00 6.03
C GLY A 157 -20.50 4.97 7.38
N LEU A 158 -19.26 5.48 7.46
CA LEU A 158 -18.40 5.30 8.62
C LEU A 158 -18.94 6.05 9.84
N ARG A 159 -18.91 5.37 10.99
CA ARG A 159 -19.36 5.94 12.29
C ARG A 159 -18.30 5.78 13.36
N ARG A 160 -17.40 4.79 13.23
CA ARG A 160 -16.36 4.55 14.21
C ARG A 160 -15.04 4.13 13.57
N VAL A 161 -13.94 4.63 14.13
CA VAL A 161 -12.57 4.30 13.76
C VAL A 161 -11.82 3.88 15.03
N ASP A 162 -11.25 2.69 15.01
CA ASP A 162 -10.31 2.22 16.02
C ASP A 162 -8.89 2.30 15.47
N VAL A 163 -8.02 3.05 16.12
CA VAL A 163 -6.57 3.03 15.88
C VAL A 163 -5.93 2.24 17.02
N LEU A 164 -5.27 1.14 16.70
CA LEU A 164 -4.76 0.20 17.67
C LEU A 164 -3.24 0.07 17.53
N ASP A 165 -2.50 0.06 18.63
CA ASP A 165 -1.03 -0.16 18.59
C ASP A 165 -0.55 -0.81 19.88
N LEU A 166 0.57 -1.52 19.83
CA LEU A 166 1.24 -2.06 21.03
C LEU A 166 1.76 -0.95 21.95
N ASP A 167 1.97 0.25 21.41
CA ASP A 167 2.14 1.49 22.15
C ASP A 167 0.83 2.31 22.07
N PRO A 168 -0.02 2.23 23.11
CA PRO A 168 -1.31 2.93 23.12
C PRO A 168 -1.18 4.45 23.06
N ALA A 169 -0.03 5.01 23.45
CA ALA A 169 0.18 6.45 23.39
C ALA A 169 0.31 6.92 21.93
N ARG A 170 1.00 6.15 21.06
CA ARG A 170 1.04 6.42 19.61
C ARG A 170 -0.35 6.34 18.97
N ALA A 171 -1.11 5.31 19.32
CA ALA A 171 -2.48 5.14 18.84
C ALA A 171 -3.39 6.33 19.22
N ARG A 172 -3.39 6.72 20.50
CA ARG A 172 -4.15 7.89 21.00
C ARG A 172 -3.73 9.19 20.32
N ALA A 173 -2.42 9.42 20.15
CA ALA A 173 -1.91 10.62 19.49
C ALA A 173 -2.37 10.69 18.02
N LEU A 174 -2.33 9.56 17.30
CA LEU A 174 -2.80 9.50 15.92
C LEU A 174 -4.31 9.70 15.82
N ALA A 175 -5.09 8.99 16.64
CA ALA A 175 -6.55 9.12 16.70
C ALA A 175 -6.97 10.57 17.01
N GLY A 176 -6.33 11.21 18.00
CA GLY A 176 -6.62 12.59 18.37
C GLY A 176 -6.40 13.61 17.24
N ARG A 177 -5.40 13.38 16.37
CA ARG A 177 -5.17 14.21 15.18
C ARG A 177 -6.33 14.13 14.19
N PHE A 178 -6.86 12.93 13.94
CA PHE A 178 -7.95 12.72 12.99
C PHE A 178 -9.32 13.06 13.57
N ALA A 179 -9.53 12.88 14.88
CA ALA A 179 -10.74 13.33 15.58
C ALA A 179 -10.95 14.84 15.49
N ALA A 180 -9.88 15.62 15.32
CA ALA A 180 -9.93 17.07 15.14
C ALA A 180 -10.11 17.50 13.67
N ASP A 181 -10.04 16.57 12.71
CA ASP A 181 -10.13 16.85 11.28
C ASP A 181 -11.61 16.96 10.85
N PRO A 182 -12.01 18.00 10.08
CA PRO A 182 -13.38 18.13 9.56
C PRO A 182 -13.90 16.88 8.82
N VAL A 183 -13.03 16.08 8.21
CA VAL A 183 -13.41 14.84 7.52
C VAL A 183 -14.05 13.80 8.45
N THR A 184 -13.81 13.90 9.76
CA THR A 184 -14.35 12.97 10.76
C THR A 184 -15.53 13.55 11.53
N ALA A 185 -16.13 14.64 11.07
CA ALA A 185 -17.34 15.20 11.68
C ALA A 185 -18.44 14.13 11.79
N GLY A 186 -18.86 13.81 13.02
CA GLY A 186 -19.86 12.76 13.29
C GLY A 186 -19.32 11.33 13.33
N ILE A 187 -18.00 11.15 13.28
CA ILE A 187 -17.31 9.85 13.40
C ILE A 187 -16.58 9.79 14.75
N THR A 188 -16.76 8.72 15.51
CA THR A 188 -15.97 8.46 16.72
C THR A 188 -14.61 7.89 16.33
N VAL A 189 -13.52 8.62 16.60
CA VAL A 189 -12.14 8.15 16.35
C VAL A 189 -11.44 7.93 17.68
N GLU A 190 -11.11 6.68 17.99
CA GLU A 190 -10.50 6.30 19.26
C GLU A 190 -9.17 5.58 19.05
N GLY A 191 -8.21 5.87 19.92
CA GLY A 191 -6.89 5.24 19.92
C GLY A 191 -6.67 4.41 21.19
N GLY A 192 -6.11 3.21 21.07
CA GLY A 192 -5.94 2.32 22.21
C GLY A 192 -4.90 1.21 22.02
N PRO A 193 -4.76 0.32 23.02
CA PRO A 193 -3.97 -0.91 22.87
C PRO A 193 -4.59 -1.80 21.79
N VAL A 194 -3.80 -2.74 21.26
CA VAL A 194 -4.33 -3.83 20.41
C VAL A 194 -5.50 -4.52 21.12
N SER A 195 -6.64 -4.62 20.44
CA SER A 195 -7.89 -5.18 20.94
C SER A 195 -8.50 -6.09 19.86
N MET A 196 -8.53 -7.39 20.14
CA MET A 196 -9.13 -8.37 19.23
C MET A 196 -10.64 -8.21 19.11
N ASP A 197 -11.31 -7.73 20.17
CA ASP A 197 -12.73 -7.36 20.09
C ASP A 197 -12.97 -6.23 19.07
N ALA A 198 -12.05 -5.26 18.99
CA ALA A 198 -12.14 -4.18 18.02
C ALA A 198 -11.83 -4.62 16.59
N VAL A 199 -10.90 -5.58 16.43
CA VAL A 199 -10.63 -6.24 15.15
C VAL A 199 -11.87 -7.03 14.70
N ALA A 200 -12.41 -7.89 15.57
CA ALA A 200 -13.55 -8.75 15.27
C ALA A 200 -14.81 -7.96 14.90
N ALA A 201 -14.99 -6.77 15.48
CA ALA A 201 -16.13 -5.92 15.18
C ALA A 201 -15.95 -5.03 13.94
N GLY A 202 -14.73 -4.92 13.39
CA GLY A 202 -14.42 -4.07 12.23
C GLY A 202 -15.11 -4.58 10.95
N ASP A 203 -15.75 -3.69 10.21
CA ASP A 203 -16.23 -4.01 8.86
C ASP A 203 -15.07 -3.95 7.85
N ILE A 204 -14.13 -3.03 8.07
CA ILE A 204 -12.84 -2.95 7.38
C ILE A 204 -11.73 -3.05 8.43
N VAL A 205 -10.78 -3.96 8.24
CA VAL A 205 -9.58 -4.10 9.07
C VAL A 205 -8.35 -3.85 8.21
N VAL A 206 -7.53 -2.88 8.58
CA VAL A 206 -6.28 -2.57 7.88
C VAL A 206 -5.11 -2.82 8.81
N THR A 207 -4.18 -3.70 8.42
CA THR A 207 -2.95 -3.94 9.20
C THR A 207 -1.77 -3.22 8.57
N VAL A 208 -1.10 -2.38 9.36
CA VAL A 208 0.06 -1.57 8.95
C VAL A 208 1.13 -1.61 10.04
N THR A 209 1.34 -2.80 10.59
CA THR A 209 2.30 -3.04 11.68
C THR A 209 3.71 -3.33 11.13
N THR A 210 4.62 -3.71 12.02
CA THR A 210 5.93 -4.24 11.66
C THR A 210 6.16 -5.63 12.28
N THR A 211 5.07 -6.38 12.52
CA THR A 211 5.19 -7.74 13.04
C THR A 211 5.87 -8.65 12.03
N GLU A 212 6.54 -9.69 12.53
CA GLU A 212 7.01 -10.85 11.75
C GLU A 212 6.27 -12.12 12.20
N THR A 213 5.36 -11.99 13.17
CA THR A 213 4.56 -13.08 13.74
C THR A 213 3.07 -12.78 13.52
N PRO A 214 2.33 -13.68 12.86
CA PRO A 214 0.91 -13.50 12.63
C PRO A 214 0.10 -13.60 13.93
N TYR A 215 -1.02 -12.88 13.97
CA TYR A 215 -1.94 -12.86 15.11
C TYR A 215 -3.42 -12.79 14.71
N LEU A 216 -3.73 -12.57 13.43
CA LEU A 216 -5.11 -12.59 12.92
C LEU A 216 -5.44 -13.94 12.29
N GLU A 217 -6.26 -14.73 12.96
CA GLU A 217 -6.77 -16.00 12.48
C GLU A 217 -8.24 -15.88 12.05
N ARG A 218 -8.78 -16.95 11.46
CA ARG A 218 -10.10 -16.92 10.81
C ARG A 218 -11.23 -16.56 11.77
N ASP A 219 -11.12 -16.98 13.03
CA ASP A 219 -12.15 -16.75 14.06
C ASP A 219 -12.11 -15.34 14.64
N ASP A 220 -11.03 -14.59 14.39
CA ASP A 220 -10.88 -13.20 14.83
C ASP A 220 -11.60 -12.19 13.93
N VAL A 221 -12.16 -12.66 12.80
CA VAL A 221 -12.75 -11.79 11.78
C VAL A 221 -14.21 -12.18 11.56
N ARG A 222 -15.11 -11.21 11.66
CA ARG A 222 -16.55 -11.42 11.45
C ARG A 222 -16.89 -11.69 9.98
N PRO A 223 -17.99 -12.43 9.71
CA PRO A 223 -18.57 -12.50 8.38
C PRO A 223 -18.85 -11.11 7.79
N GLY A 224 -18.55 -10.96 6.49
CA GLY A 224 -18.71 -9.70 5.75
C GLY A 224 -17.53 -8.73 5.85
N ALA A 225 -16.51 -9.00 6.67
CA ALA A 225 -15.37 -8.10 6.80
C ALA A 225 -14.52 -8.02 5.52
N LEU A 226 -13.87 -6.87 5.34
CA LEU A 226 -12.76 -6.66 4.41
C LEU A 226 -11.47 -6.47 5.20
N VAL A 227 -10.53 -7.40 5.09
CA VAL A 227 -9.21 -7.32 5.71
C VAL A 227 -8.19 -6.94 4.65
N VAL A 228 -7.52 -5.81 4.83
CA VAL A 228 -6.42 -5.35 3.96
C VAL A 228 -5.09 -5.52 4.71
N ASN A 229 -4.38 -6.61 4.38
CA ASN A 229 -3.17 -7.06 5.04
C ASN A 229 -1.91 -6.36 4.50
N VAL A 230 -1.77 -5.05 4.74
CA VAL A 230 -0.72 -4.22 4.10
C VAL A 230 0.68 -4.55 4.61
N SER A 231 0.84 -4.89 5.89
CA SER A 231 2.13 -5.29 6.47
C SER A 231 2.52 -6.75 6.20
N LEU A 232 1.62 -7.52 5.58
CA LEU A 232 1.77 -8.89 5.06
C LEU A 232 1.90 -10.01 6.11
N ASP A 233 2.50 -9.75 7.28
CA ASP A 233 2.77 -10.78 8.29
C ASP A 233 1.78 -10.80 9.46
N ASP A 234 0.70 -10.00 9.42
CA ASP A 234 -0.31 -9.95 10.48
C ASP A 234 -1.33 -11.09 10.39
N VAL A 235 -1.67 -11.48 9.16
CA VAL A 235 -2.64 -12.53 8.86
C VAL A 235 -2.00 -13.91 8.99
N GLY A 236 -2.64 -14.77 9.78
CA GLY A 236 -2.26 -16.15 10.02
C GLY A 236 -2.77 -17.14 8.98
N HIS A 237 -2.40 -18.41 9.16
CA HIS A 237 -2.64 -19.45 8.16
C HIS A 237 -4.13 -19.70 7.97
N SER A 238 -4.91 -19.74 9.06
CA SER A 238 -6.33 -20.11 8.96
C SER A 238 -7.14 -19.02 8.25
N LEU A 239 -6.83 -17.73 8.47
CA LEU A 239 -7.49 -16.64 7.77
C LEU A 239 -7.05 -16.56 6.31
N MET A 240 -5.75 -16.72 6.03
CA MET A 240 -5.24 -16.72 4.64
C MET A 240 -5.85 -17.84 3.81
N LEU A 241 -5.93 -19.06 4.38
CA LEU A 241 -6.48 -20.23 3.69
C LEU A 241 -8.01 -20.31 3.75
N GLY A 242 -8.64 -19.67 4.73
CA GLY A 242 -10.08 -19.75 5.01
C GLY A 242 -10.90 -18.52 4.63
N ALA A 243 -10.30 -17.51 3.98
CA ALA A 243 -11.04 -16.38 3.42
C ALA A 243 -12.03 -16.85 2.34
N ASP A 244 -13.17 -16.19 2.19
CA ASP A 244 -14.11 -16.52 1.12
C ASP A 244 -13.65 -15.95 -0.23
N VAL A 245 -12.93 -14.81 -0.18
CA VAL A 245 -12.27 -14.20 -1.34
C VAL A 245 -10.86 -13.74 -0.92
N LEU A 246 -9.84 -14.18 -1.64
CA LEU A 246 -8.44 -13.78 -1.45
C LEU A 246 -7.93 -13.05 -2.69
N VAL A 247 -7.52 -11.80 -2.53
CA VAL A 247 -7.05 -10.92 -3.62
C VAL A 247 -5.62 -10.49 -3.36
N VAL A 248 -4.80 -10.46 -4.40
CA VAL A 248 -3.44 -9.89 -4.38
C VAL A 248 -3.35 -8.73 -5.35
N ASP A 249 -2.28 -7.94 -5.29
CA ASP A 249 -2.01 -6.92 -6.30
C ASP A 249 -1.23 -7.47 -7.49
N ASP A 250 -0.27 -8.36 -7.26
CA ASP A 250 0.47 -9.09 -8.30
C ASP A 250 0.88 -10.49 -7.80
N TRP A 251 0.44 -11.53 -8.49
CA TRP A 251 0.74 -12.92 -8.14
C TRP A 251 2.21 -13.26 -8.36
N GLY A 252 2.85 -12.73 -9.41
CA GLY A 252 4.25 -12.98 -9.71
C GLY A 252 5.16 -12.56 -8.55
N LEU A 253 4.96 -11.34 -8.04
CA LEU A 253 5.69 -10.85 -6.86
C LEU A 253 5.45 -11.71 -5.61
N VAL A 254 4.22 -12.18 -5.41
CA VAL A 254 3.87 -13.05 -4.27
C VAL A 254 4.51 -14.43 -4.40
N ALA A 255 4.46 -15.04 -5.58
CA ALA A 255 4.97 -16.38 -5.84
C ALA A 255 6.51 -16.44 -5.75
N ASP A 256 7.19 -15.37 -6.20
CA ASP A 256 8.64 -15.25 -6.13
C ASP A 256 9.15 -14.92 -4.72
N ASP A 257 8.29 -14.42 -3.82
CA ASP A 257 8.70 -14.06 -2.48
C ASP A 257 8.96 -15.28 -1.58
N GLN A 258 10.13 -15.26 -0.94
CA GLN A 258 10.59 -16.35 -0.11
C GLN A 258 10.29 -16.19 1.38
N HIS A 259 9.77 -15.03 1.81
CA HIS A 259 9.74 -14.66 3.22
C HIS A 259 8.34 -14.60 3.79
N ARG A 260 7.37 -14.02 3.08
CA ARG A 260 6.00 -13.77 3.54
C ARG A 260 5.14 -15.02 3.44
N LEU A 261 4.09 -15.07 4.24
CA LEU A 261 3.25 -16.25 4.40
C LEU A 261 2.75 -16.82 3.06
N LEU A 262 2.15 -15.97 2.21
CA LEU A 262 1.51 -16.43 0.98
C LEU A 262 2.50 -17.07 -0.02
N GLY A 263 3.70 -16.50 -0.18
CA GLY A 263 4.77 -17.08 -1.01
C GLY A 263 5.36 -18.37 -0.42
N ARG A 264 5.42 -18.52 0.91
CA ARG A 264 5.76 -19.81 1.55
C ARG A 264 4.70 -20.87 1.28
N LEU A 265 3.42 -20.54 1.47
CA LEU A 265 2.29 -21.45 1.21
C LEU A 265 2.25 -21.89 -0.26
N HIS A 266 2.57 -20.98 -1.19
CA HIS A 266 2.68 -21.33 -2.60
C HIS A 266 3.74 -22.40 -2.87
N ARG A 267 4.95 -22.23 -2.34
CA ARG A 267 6.05 -23.19 -2.51
C ARG A 267 5.78 -24.54 -1.85
N GLU A 268 4.96 -24.56 -0.80
CA GLU A 268 4.46 -25.78 -0.16
C GLU A 268 3.34 -26.46 -0.96
N GLY A 269 2.90 -25.86 -2.07
CA GLY A 269 1.80 -26.37 -2.89
C GLY A 269 0.42 -26.17 -2.27
N LEU A 270 0.32 -25.35 -1.23
CA LEU A 270 -0.94 -25.07 -0.52
C LEU A 270 -1.72 -23.91 -1.13
N VAL A 271 -1.06 -23.05 -1.93
CA VAL A 271 -1.69 -21.93 -2.63
C VAL A 271 -1.26 -21.86 -4.09
N THR A 272 -2.21 -21.51 -4.97
CA THR A 272 -1.98 -21.25 -6.41
C THR A 272 -2.53 -19.88 -6.81
N GLY A 273 -2.01 -19.35 -7.92
CA GLY A 273 -2.43 -18.07 -8.46
C GLY A 273 -3.80 -18.11 -9.14
N PRO A 274 -4.38 -16.93 -9.43
CA PRO A 274 -5.70 -16.82 -10.03
C PRO A 274 -5.77 -17.45 -11.43
N HIS A 275 -4.66 -17.46 -12.17
CA HIS A 275 -4.57 -17.98 -13.54
C HIS A 275 -3.80 -19.30 -13.68
N ASP A 276 -3.29 -19.85 -12.57
CA ASP A 276 -2.58 -21.13 -12.59
C ASP A 276 -3.56 -22.29 -12.91
N PRO A 277 -3.09 -23.49 -13.25
CA PRO A 277 -3.94 -24.68 -13.27
C PRO A 277 -4.47 -25.03 -11.85
N PRO A 278 -5.68 -25.59 -11.71
CA PRO A 278 -6.18 -26.02 -10.41
C PRO A 278 -5.32 -27.16 -9.84
N VAL A 279 -5.08 -27.12 -8.54
CA VAL A 279 -4.35 -28.16 -7.79
C VAL A 279 -5.24 -28.65 -6.66
N ASP A 280 -5.45 -29.96 -6.58
CA ASP A 280 -6.31 -30.57 -5.56
C ASP A 280 -5.81 -30.25 -4.15
N GLY A 281 -6.72 -29.73 -3.31
CA GLY A 281 -6.43 -29.37 -1.92
C GLY A 281 -5.69 -28.03 -1.73
N ALA A 282 -5.20 -27.41 -2.80
CA ALA A 282 -4.60 -26.07 -2.73
C ALA A 282 -5.68 -24.98 -2.78
N ARG A 283 -5.50 -23.94 -1.98
CA ARG A 283 -6.29 -22.71 -2.11
C ARG A 283 -5.89 -21.96 -3.37
N ARG A 284 -6.86 -21.47 -4.13
CA ARG A 284 -6.62 -20.52 -5.22
C ARG A 284 -6.77 -19.09 -4.72
N VAL A 285 -5.86 -18.20 -5.11
CA VAL A 285 -6.09 -16.75 -5.05
C VAL A 285 -7.18 -16.40 -6.06
N ASP A 286 -8.23 -15.71 -5.64
CA ASP A 286 -9.43 -15.48 -6.45
C ASP A 286 -9.19 -14.48 -7.60
N ALA A 287 -8.37 -13.45 -7.38
CA ALA A 287 -8.11 -12.40 -8.36
C ALA A 287 -6.83 -11.60 -8.06
N GLU A 288 -6.28 -10.97 -9.09
CA GLU A 288 -5.44 -9.78 -8.91
C GLU A 288 -6.30 -8.50 -8.88
N LEU A 289 -5.82 -7.43 -8.25
CA LEU A 289 -6.49 -6.12 -8.28
C LEU A 289 -6.66 -5.60 -9.72
N ALA A 290 -5.73 -5.93 -10.62
CA ALA A 290 -5.83 -5.58 -12.04
C ALA A 290 -7.06 -6.23 -12.70
N ASP A 291 -7.35 -7.51 -12.40
CA ASP A 291 -8.52 -8.21 -12.92
C ASP A 291 -9.83 -7.57 -12.44
N LEU A 292 -9.86 -7.16 -11.18
CA LEU A 292 -11.02 -6.47 -10.60
C LEU A 292 -11.24 -5.10 -11.23
N VAL A 293 -10.17 -4.35 -11.51
CA VAL A 293 -10.25 -3.06 -12.22
C VAL A 293 -10.77 -3.25 -13.65
N ALA A 294 -10.35 -4.32 -14.34
CA ALA A 294 -10.82 -4.65 -15.68
C ALA A 294 -12.21 -5.30 -15.73
N GLY A 295 -12.75 -5.72 -14.58
CA GLY A 295 -14.01 -6.46 -14.51
C GLY A 295 -13.92 -7.88 -15.07
N THR A 296 -12.73 -8.46 -15.14
CA THR A 296 -12.47 -9.81 -15.66
C THR A 296 -12.51 -10.89 -14.57
N ALA A 297 -12.44 -10.50 -13.29
CA ALA A 297 -12.66 -11.38 -12.16
C ALA A 297 -13.78 -10.87 -11.25
N PRO A 298 -14.54 -11.77 -10.60
CA PRO A 298 -15.52 -11.36 -9.61
C PRO A 298 -14.80 -10.85 -8.36
N GLY A 299 -15.27 -9.73 -7.81
CA GLY A 299 -14.93 -9.31 -6.46
C GLY A 299 -15.76 -10.07 -5.42
N ARG A 300 -16.16 -9.38 -4.35
CA ARG A 300 -17.13 -9.89 -3.39
C ARG A 300 -18.46 -10.24 -4.07
N ARG A 301 -18.94 -11.46 -3.85
CA ARG A 301 -20.16 -12.04 -4.44
C ARG A 301 -21.38 -11.80 -3.55
N HIS A 302 -21.21 -11.81 -2.22
CA HIS A 302 -22.24 -11.42 -1.28
C HIS A 302 -21.69 -10.84 0.03
N ASP A 303 -22.52 -10.08 0.74
CA ASP A 303 -22.09 -9.32 1.94
C ASP A 303 -21.71 -10.18 3.17
N GLY A 304 -21.89 -11.50 3.09
CA GLY A 304 -21.44 -12.44 4.13
C GLY A 304 -19.99 -12.90 3.99
N GLU A 305 -19.36 -12.75 2.82
CA GLU A 305 -18.00 -13.26 2.56
C GLU A 305 -16.96 -12.50 3.40
N ILE A 306 -15.92 -13.18 3.87
CA ILE A 306 -14.71 -12.55 4.40
C ILE A 306 -13.75 -12.37 3.24
N VAL A 307 -13.39 -11.13 2.98
CA VAL A 307 -12.44 -10.77 1.91
C VAL A 307 -11.10 -10.45 2.55
N VAL A 308 -10.03 -11.07 2.06
CA VAL A 308 -8.66 -10.74 2.40
C VAL A 308 -7.97 -10.19 1.17
N VAL A 309 -7.38 -9.00 1.30
CA VAL A 309 -6.52 -8.38 0.30
C VAL A 309 -5.10 -8.41 0.85
N ASN A 310 -4.17 -8.98 0.09
CA ASN A 310 -2.77 -9.15 0.50
C ASN A 310 -1.84 -8.43 -0.50
N PRO A 311 -1.78 -7.09 -0.47
CA PRO A 311 -1.05 -6.31 -1.45
C PRO A 311 0.46 -6.29 -1.14
N PHE A 312 1.28 -6.89 -2.00
CA PHE A 312 2.73 -6.97 -1.85
C PHE A 312 3.41 -5.58 -2.03
N GLY A 313 2.83 -4.77 -2.91
CA GLY A 313 3.26 -3.43 -3.26
C GLY A 313 3.97 -3.39 -4.60
N MET A 314 3.35 -2.77 -5.60
CA MET A 314 3.92 -2.67 -6.95
C MET A 314 4.50 -1.28 -7.26
N ALA A 315 5.62 -1.25 -7.98
CA ALA A 315 6.28 -0.03 -8.43
C ALA A 315 5.40 0.86 -9.32
N ILE A 316 4.44 0.28 -10.05
CA ILE A 316 3.52 1.02 -10.92
C ILE A 316 2.70 2.08 -10.17
N GLY A 317 2.32 1.80 -8.91
CA GLY A 317 1.60 2.76 -8.08
C GLY A 317 2.49 3.88 -7.55
N ASP A 318 3.80 3.60 -7.38
CA ASP A 318 4.78 4.64 -7.04
C ASP A 318 4.97 5.60 -8.22
N LEU A 319 5.10 5.08 -9.45
CA LEU A 319 5.33 5.90 -10.65
C LEU A 319 4.11 6.71 -11.06
N ALA A 320 2.90 6.14 -10.99
CA ALA A 320 1.68 6.87 -11.33
C ALA A 320 1.50 8.10 -10.43
N LEU A 321 1.65 7.90 -9.12
CA LEU A 321 1.52 9.01 -8.17
C LEU A 321 2.68 10.01 -8.28
N ALA A 322 3.90 9.54 -8.59
CA ALA A 322 5.05 10.42 -8.82
C ALA A 322 4.87 11.30 -10.07
N ALA A 323 4.36 10.75 -11.18
CA ALA A 323 4.08 11.52 -12.38
C ALA A 323 2.99 12.58 -12.14
N ALA A 324 1.92 12.22 -11.42
CA ALA A 324 0.88 13.17 -11.04
C ALA A 324 1.43 14.30 -10.13
N VAL A 325 2.34 13.97 -9.21
CA VAL A 325 3.04 14.95 -8.37
C VAL A 325 3.95 15.86 -9.19
N GLU A 326 4.70 15.32 -10.16
CA GLU A 326 5.55 16.10 -11.07
C GLU A 326 4.71 17.11 -11.88
N HIS A 327 3.61 16.65 -12.48
CA HIS A 327 2.69 17.51 -13.23
C HIS A 327 2.13 18.62 -12.35
N ARG A 328 1.64 18.28 -11.16
CA ARG A 328 1.08 19.24 -10.21
C ARG A 328 2.12 20.24 -9.70
N ALA A 329 3.35 19.80 -9.48
CA ALA A 329 4.44 20.69 -9.07
C ALA A 329 4.75 21.72 -10.16
N ALA A 330 4.73 21.32 -11.43
CA ALA A 330 4.91 22.23 -12.56
C ALA A 330 3.80 23.30 -12.62
N GLU A 331 2.53 22.91 -12.43
CA GLU A 331 1.39 23.84 -12.38
C GLU A 331 1.50 24.85 -11.23
N LEU A 332 2.03 24.41 -10.09
CA LEU A 332 2.18 25.23 -8.88
C LEU A 332 3.50 26.03 -8.85
N GLY A 333 4.40 25.81 -9.80
CA GLY A 333 5.75 26.40 -9.79
C GLY A 333 6.60 25.96 -8.60
N LEU A 334 6.42 24.71 -8.13
CA LEU A 334 7.17 24.13 -7.02
C LEU A 334 8.42 23.37 -7.50
N GLY A 335 9.35 23.14 -6.57
CA GLY A 335 10.57 22.39 -6.83
C GLY A 335 11.81 23.24 -7.04
N VAL A 336 12.96 22.55 -7.06
CA VAL A 336 14.27 23.16 -7.27
C VAL A 336 14.87 22.62 -8.56
N ALA A 337 15.23 23.50 -9.47
CA ALA A 337 16.00 23.12 -10.66
C ALA A 337 17.40 22.65 -10.22
N LEU A 338 17.76 21.44 -10.61
CA LEU A 338 19.11 20.90 -10.43
C LEU A 338 19.93 21.14 -11.71
N PRO A 339 21.26 21.30 -11.58
CA PRO A 339 22.17 21.30 -12.73
C PRO A 339 21.94 20.07 -13.62
N ASP A 340 22.21 20.19 -14.91
CA ASP A 340 22.13 19.06 -15.82
C ASP A 340 23.19 18.01 -15.40
N PRO A 341 22.77 16.82 -14.92
CA PRO A 341 23.72 15.77 -14.52
C PRO A 341 24.54 15.25 -15.71
N ASP A 342 24.07 15.50 -16.94
CA ASP A 342 24.71 15.09 -18.17
C ASP A 342 25.52 16.23 -18.81
N ASP A 343 25.68 17.38 -18.13
CA ASP A 343 26.62 18.43 -18.57
C ASP A 343 28.04 17.87 -18.47
N PRO A 344 28.72 17.63 -19.62
CA PRO A 344 30.00 16.94 -19.65
C PRO A 344 31.12 17.90 -19.24
N GLY A 345 31.02 18.58 -18.11
CA GLY A 345 32.00 19.57 -17.61
C GLY A 345 33.40 19.03 -17.29
N TRP A 346 33.86 17.99 -18.00
CA TRP A 346 35.17 17.37 -18.02
C TRP A 346 35.95 17.73 -19.29
#